data_AF-A0A4V3I7X8-F1
#
_entry.id   AF-A0A4V3I7X8-F1
#
_cell.length_a   1.000
_cell.length_b   1.000
_cell.length_c   1.000
_cell.angle_alpha   90.00
_cell.angle_beta   90.00
_cell.angle_gamma   90.00
#
_symmetry.space_group_name_H-M   'P 1'
#
loop_
_entity.id
_entity.type
_entity.pdbx_description
1 polymer ?
#
loop_
_entity_poly.entity_id
_entity_poly.type
_entity_poly.pdbx_seq_one_letter_code
_entity_poly.pdbx_strand_id
1 'polypeptide(L)'
;MPGANAKRGDIYNVHPSAASPGDAHQTPRPMLCVAEQPNDQLAWRAMSRTTTAGTSVDLFSAADASLGLTKDGWWSYRYLRSVKKRWTGDPSLCAYKSTLTNPLLSTVMAHYMSRK
;
A
#
# COMPACT_ATOMS: atom_id res chain seq x y z
N MET A 1 -6.64 -7.89 -16.86
CA MET A 1 -5.24 -7.96 -16.37
C MET A 1 -5.28 -7.80 -14.85
N PRO A 2 -4.59 -8.66 -14.08
CA PRO A 2 -4.38 -8.39 -12.66
C PRO A 2 -3.69 -7.02 -12.52
N GLY A 3 -4.02 -6.27 -11.47
CA GLY A 3 -3.41 -4.97 -11.20
C GLY A 3 -4.12 -3.75 -11.79
N ALA A 4 -5.14 -3.89 -12.62
CA ALA A 4 -5.93 -2.72 -13.10
C ALA A 4 -7.01 -2.27 -12.10
N ASN A 5 -7.39 -3.16 -11.18
CA ASN A 5 -8.34 -2.92 -10.11
C ASN A 5 -7.71 -3.36 -8.79
N ALA A 6 -7.48 -2.42 -7.88
CA ALA A 6 -6.85 -2.73 -6.60
C ALA A 6 -7.76 -3.60 -5.73
N LYS A 7 -7.23 -4.74 -5.29
CA LYS A 7 -7.87 -5.64 -4.32
C LYS A 7 -7.21 -5.55 -2.97
N ARG A 8 -7.97 -5.82 -1.91
CA ARG A 8 -7.40 -5.88 -0.56
C ARG A 8 -6.25 -6.89 -0.54
N GLY A 9 -5.09 -6.45 -0.05
CA GLY A 9 -3.88 -7.28 -0.04
C GLY A 9 -2.94 -7.01 -1.21
N ASP A 10 -3.38 -6.36 -2.28
CA ASP A 10 -2.49 -6.03 -3.38
C ASP A 10 -1.46 -4.96 -2.98
N ILE A 11 -0.22 -5.19 -3.36
CA ILE A 11 0.89 -4.28 -3.21
C ILE A 11 1.17 -3.63 -4.56
N TYR A 12 1.19 -2.30 -4.56
CA TYR A 12 1.55 -1.49 -5.72
C TYR A 12 2.78 -0.64 -5.41
N ASN A 13 3.61 -0.39 -6.42
CA ASN A 13 4.65 0.63 -6.36
C ASN A 13 4.05 1.97 -6.76
N VAL A 14 3.64 2.77 -5.78
CA VAL A 14 2.85 3.99 -6.01
C VAL A 14 3.77 5.20 -6.10
N HIS A 15 3.79 5.85 -7.26
CA HIS A 15 4.42 7.15 -7.45
C HIS A 15 3.61 8.24 -6.72
N PRO A 16 4.26 9.27 -6.12
CA PRO A 16 3.57 10.34 -5.40
C PRO A 16 2.45 11.03 -6.19
N SER A 17 2.60 11.20 -7.49
CA SER A 17 1.57 11.78 -8.39
C SER A 17 0.28 10.96 -8.49
N ALA A 18 0.35 9.65 -8.20
CA ALA A 18 -0.80 8.76 -8.15
C ALA A 18 -1.49 8.74 -6.78
N ALA A 19 -0.87 9.29 -5.74
CA ALA A 19 -1.41 9.38 -4.38
C ALA A 19 -1.91 10.80 -4.04
N SER A 20 -2.81 10.88 -3.07
CA SER A 20 -3.28 12.11 -2.43
C SER A 20 -3.38 11.94 -0.90
N PRO A 21 -2.80 12.85 -0.10
CA PRO A 21 -1.84 13.87 -0.54
C PRO A 21 -0.58 13.23 -1.14
N GLY A 22 0.12 13.95 -2.02
CA GLY A 22 1.39 13.47 -2.57
C GLY A 22 2.43 13.23 -1.46
N ASP A 23 3.46 12.45 -1.77
CA ASP A 23 4.64 12.28 -0.91
C ASP A 23 5.75 13.26 -1.35
N ALA A 24 6.29 14.02 -0.40
CA ALA A 24 7.39 14.97 -0.63
C ALA A 24 8.68 14.28 -1.10
N HIS A 25 8.84 12.99 -0.82
CA HIS A 25 10.04 12.24 -1.18
C HIS A 25 10.14 11.86 -2.66
N GLN A 26 9.19 12.25 -3.51
CA GLN A 26 9.17 12.12 -4.99
C GLN A 26 9.54 10.73 -5.55
N THR A 27 9.56 9.70 -4.71
CA THR A 27 10.01 8.35 -5.08
C THR A 27 8.84 7.38 -4.95
N PRO A 28 8.66 6.45 -5.92
CA PRO A 28 7.70 5.38 -5.78
C PRO A 28 7.95 4.55 -4.51
N ARG A 29 6.87 4.18 -3.82
CA ARG A 29 6.95 3.35 -2.62
C ARG A 29 5.97 2.18 -2.70
N PRO A 30 6.31 1.03 -2.10
CA PRO A 30 5.37 -0.05 -1.93
C PRO A 30 4.23 0.39 -0.99
N MET A 31 3.01 0.31 -1.50
CA MET A 31 1.79 0.57 -0.73
C MET A 31 0.82 -0.59 -0.89
N LEU A 32 0.20 -0.97 0.22
CA LEU A 32 -0.80 -2.01 0.30
C LEU A 32 -2.21 -1.41 0.12
N CYS A 33 -3.02 -1.98 -0.75
CA CYS A 33 -4.45 -1.70 -0.79
C CYS A 33 -5.14 -2.28 0.45
N VAL A 34 -5.66 -1.38 1.29
CA VAL A 34 -6.40 -1.71 2.52
C VAL A 34 -7.91 -1.50 2.36
N ALA A 35 -8.34 -0.70 1.38
CA ALA A 35 -9.74 -0.59 1.00
C ALA A 35 -9.90 -0.25 -0.49
N GLU A 36 -10.59 -1.12 -1.24
CA GLU A 36 -10.85 -0.97 -2.68
C GLU A 36 -11.81 0.19 -3.02
N GLN A 37 -12.63 0.59 -2.04
CA GLN A 37 -13.68 1.61 -2.15
C GLN A 37 -14.56 1.45 -3.41
N PRO A 38 -15.41 0.40 -3.50
CA PRO A 38 -16.20 0.13 -4.71
C PRO A 38 -17.14 1.28 -5.11
N ASN A 39 -17.60 2.08 -4.14
CA ASN A 39 -18.49 3.22 -4.38
C ASN A 39 -17.74 4.51 -4.75
N ASP A 40 -16.42 4.56 -4.55
CA ASP A 40 -15.58 5.70 -4.95
C ASP A 40 -14.98 5.40 -6.33
N GLN A 41 -15.34 6.18 -7.35
CA GLN A 41 -14.82 5.95 -8.70
C GLN A 41 -13.42 6.54 -8.92
N LEU A 42 -12.95 7.38 -8.00
CA LEU A 42 -11.72 8.16 -8.15
C LEU A 42 -10.54 7.52 -7.44
N ALA A 43 -10.74 6.92 -6.27
CA ALA A 43 -9.64 6.44 -5.45
C ALA A 43 -9.92 5.15 -4.67
N TRP A 44 -8.85 4.50 -4.25
CA TRP A 44 -8.83 3.45 -3.23
C TRP A 44 -7.87 3.84 -2.09
N ARG A 45 -7.99 3.23 -0.91
CA ARG A 45 -7.10 3.53 0.22
C ARG A 45 -5.91 2.60 0.28
N ALA A 46 -4.74 3.21 0.38
CA ALA A 46 -3.47 2.55 0.50
C ALA A 46 -2.82 2.84 1.85
N MET A 47 -2.11 1.85 2.39
CA MET A 47 -1.22 2.00 3.53
C MET A 47 0.22 1.82 3.05
N SER A 48 1.07 2.81 3.29
CA SER A 48 2.48 2.71 2.89
C SER A 48 3.31 1.97 3.92
N ARG A 49 4.44 1.46 3.45
CA ARG A 49 5.48 0.83 4.27
C ARG A 49 6.66 1.78 4.46
N THR A 50 7.05 2.01 5.72
CA THR A 50 8.27 2.75 6.06
C THR A 50 9.38 1.78 6.48
N THR A 51 10.63 2.06 6.12
CA THR A 51 11.79 1.23 6.49
C THR A 51 12.75 1.95 7.45
N THR A 52 12.46 3.21 7.80
CA THR A 52 13.41 4.07 8.54
C THR A 52 12.84 4.67 9.82
N ALA A 53 11.52 4.79 9.94
CA ALA A 53 10.88 5.55 11.02
C ALA A 53 9.62 4.86 11.56
N GLY A 54 9.73 3.58 11.90
CA GLY A 54 8.68 2.85 12.62
C GLY A 54 8.49 3.41 14.02
N THR A 55 7.25 3.33 14.52
CA THR A 55 6.89 3.66 15.90
C THR A 55 6.21 2.47 16.56
N SER A 56 6.04 2.48 17.88
CA SER A 56 5.37 1.39 18.63
C SER A 56 3.93 1.11 18.18
N VAL A 57 3.34 2.04 17.45
CA VAL A 57 1.99 1.96 16.92
C VAL A 57 1.93 1.43 15.49
N ASP A 58 3.06 1.20 14.83
CA ASP A 58 3.12 0.68 13.46
C ASP A 58 3.28 -0.85 13.48
N LEU A 59 2.74 -1.53 12.47
CA LEU A 59 2.83 -3.00 12.38
C LEU A 59 4.13 -3.41 11.71
N PHE A 60 4.95 -4.21 12.40
CA PHE A 60 6.17 -4.76 11.83
C PHE A 60 5.90 -5.62 10.58
N SER A 61 6.79 -5.51 9.60
CA SER A 61 6.78 -6.25 8.36
C SER A 61 8.21 -6.62 8.00
N ALA A 62 8.54 -7.91 8.08
CA ALA A 62 9.84 -8.42 7.65
C ALA A 62 10.09 -8.17 6.16
N ALA A 63 11.36 -8.16 5.75
CA ALA A 63 11.76 -8.27 4.36
C ALA A 63 11.22 -9.57 3.75
N ASP A 64 10.66 -9.45 2.57
CA ASP A 64 10.17 -10.57 1.77
C ASP A 64 10.38 -10.22 0.28
N ALA A 65 11.41 -10.81 -0.31
CA ALA A 65 11.75 -10.57 -1.71
C ALA A 65 10.66 -11.05 -2.67
N SER A 66 9.87 -12.07 -2.31
CA SER A 66 8.76 -12.57 -3.13
C SER A 66 7.63 -11.54 -3.24
N LEU A 67 7.51 -10.65 -2.25
CA LEU A 67 6.58 -9.53 -2.25
C LEU A 67 7.23 -8.22 -2.72
N GLY A 68 8.50 -8.27 -3.17
CA GLY A 68 9.28 -7.10 -3.54
C GLY A 68 9.58 -6.16 -2.37
N LEU A 69 9.62 -6.68 -1.14
CA LEU A 69 9.93 -5.98 0.09
C LEU A 69 11.37 -6.29 0.51
N THR A 70 12.34 -5.51 0.07
CA THR A 70 13.78 -5.89 0.18
C THR A 70 14.45 -5.61 1.53
N LYS A 71 13.75 -4.93 2.45
CA LYS A 71 14.24 -4.56 3.78
C LYS A 71 13.12 -4.69 4.79
N ASP A 72 13.45 -4.89 6.05
CA ASP A 72 12.48 -4.80 7.14
C ASP A 72 11.84 -3.41 7.20
N GLY A 73 10.62 -3.36 7.69
CA GLY A 73 9.88 -2.12 7.79
C GLY A 73 8.60 -2.26 8.60
N TRP A 74 7.77 -1.24 8.50
CA TRP A 74 6.51 -1.15 9.22
C TRP A 74 5.39 -0.62 8.32
N TRP A 75 4.24 -1.28 8.37
CA TRP A 75 3.00 -0.75 7.84
C TRP A 75 2.48 0.32 8.79
N SER A 76 2.28 1.54 8.29
CA SER A 76 1.97 2.69 9.15
C SER A 76 0.66 3.37 8.76
N TYR A 77 -0.23 3.51 9.74
CA TYR A 77 -1.47 4.25 9.60
C TYR A 77 -1.23 5.75 9.36
N ARG A 78 -0.10 6.31 9.85
CA ARG A 78 0.29 7.71 9.64
C ARG A 78 0.44 8.06 8.16
N TYR A 79 0.73 7.05 7.35
CA TYR A 79 0.97 7.18 5.92
C TYR A 79 -0.11 6.47 5.10
N LEU A 80 -1.37 6.65 5.52
CA LEU A 80 -2.51 6.35 4.66
C LEU A 80 -2.60 7.35 3.51
N ARG A 81 -2.91 6.84 2.32
CA ARG A 81 -3.02 7.62 1.10
C ARG A 81 -4.25 7.20 0.30
N SER A 82 -4.84 8.14 -0.40
CA SER A 82 -5.84 7.85 -1.43
C SER A 82 -5.12 7.72 -2.77
N VAL A 83 -5.18 6.54 -3.40
CA VAL A 83 -4.51 6.27 -4.67
C VAL A 83 -5.54 6.34 -5.79
N LYS A 84 -5.23 7.11 -6.84
CA LYS A 84 -6.13 7.40 -7.95
C LYS A 84 -6.34 6.13 -8.78
N LYS A 85 -7.58 5.69 -8.90
CA LYS A 85 -7.98 4.45 -9.61
C LYS A 85 -7.49 4.43 -11.05
N ARG A 86 -7.56 5.57 -11.76
CA ARG A 86 -7.12 5.71 -13.16
C ARG A 86 -5.67 5.30 -13.43
N TRP A 87 -4.82 5.31 -12.39
CA TRP A 87 -3.41 4.93 -12.51
C TRP A 87 -3.12 3.52 -12.05
N THR A 88 -4.08 2.81 -11.46
CA THR A 88 -3.85 1.47 -10.89
C THR A 88 -3.36 0.51 -11.98
N GLY A 89 -2.19 -0.10 -11.76
CA GLY A 89 -1.56 -1.00 -12.73
C GLY A 89 -0.68 -0.29 -13.75
N ASP A 90 -0.66 1.05 -13.79
CA ASP A 90 0.25 1.81 -14.64
C ASP A 90 1.71 1.53 -14.25
N PRO A 91 2.57 1.05 -15.18
CA PRO A 91 3.95 0.68 -14.87
C PRO A 91 4.81 1.83 -14.34
N SER A 92 4.48 3.07 -14.68
CA SER A 92 5.23 4.28 -14.28
C SER A 92 4.71 4.91 -13.01
N LEU A 93 3.41 4.79 -12.74
CA LEU A 93 2.74 5.53 -11.66
C LEU A 93 2.19 4.67 -10.52
N CYS A 94 1.77 3.43 -10.78
CA CYS A 94 1.19 2.54 -9.77
C CYS A 94 1.30 1.07 -10.19
N ALA A 95 2.54 0.62 -10.41
CA ALA A 95 2.79 -0.73 -10.91
C ALA A 95 2.39 -1.79 -9.89
N TYR A 96 1.67 -2.82 -10.31
CA TYR A 96 1.39 -3.98 -9.47
C TYR A 96 2.69 -4.73 -9.14
N LYS A 97 2.88 -5.14 -7.88
CA LYS A 97 4.04 -5.91 -7.43
C LYS A 97 3.66 -7.34 -7.07
N SER A 98 2.75 -7.49 -6.11
CA SER A 98 2.36 -8.78 -5.55
C SER A 98 1.07 -8.63 -4.75
N THR A 99 0.59 -9.72 -4.16
CA THR A 99 -0.53 -9.72 -3.22
C THR A 99 -0.09 -10.38 -1.93
N LEU A 100 -0.36 -9.72 -0.80
CA LEU A 100 -0.23 -10.30 0.53
C LEU A 100 -1.26 -11.42 0.69
N THR A 101 -0.78 -12.60 1.03
CA THR A 101 -1.61 -13.76 1.35
C THR A 101 -1.77 -13.92 2.86
N ASN A 102 -2.67 -14.80 3.27
CA ASN A 102 -2.79 -15.18 4.67
C ASN A 102 -1.56 -15.98 5.12
N PRO A 103 -1.12 -15.81 6.39
CA PRO A 103 -1.81 -15.09 7.48
C PRO A 103 -1.51 -13.58 7.53
N LEU A 104 -0.48 -13.10 6.85
CA LEU A 104 -0.01 -11.71 6.93
C LEU A 104 -1.09 -10.69 6.54
N LEU A 105 -1.87 -10.99 5.50
CA LEU A 105 -3.00 -10.16 5.07
C LEU A 105 -3.97 -9.88 6.23
N SER A 106 -4.37 -10.93 6.94
CA SER A 106 -5.31 -10.82 8.07
C SER A 106 -4.75 -9.92 9.18
N THR A 107 -3.47 -10.05 9.52
CA THR A 107 -2.80 -9.21 10.53
C THR A 107 -2.79 -7.73 10.12
N VAL A 108 -2.44 -7.44 8.86
CA VAL A 108 -2.39 -6.05 8.37
C VAL A 108 -3.80 -5.44 8.30
N MET A 109 -4.80 -6.22 7.89
CA MET A 109 -6.19 -5.75 7.87
C MET A 109 -6.75 -5.51 9.27
N ALA A 110 -6.45 -6.38 10.24
CA ALA A 110 -6.82 -6.17 11.64
C ALA A 110 -6.17 -4.89 12.19
N HIS A 111 -4.89 -4.68 11.87
CA HIS A 111 -4.18 -3.45 12.22
C HIS A 111 -4.87 -2.19 11.64
N TYR A 112 -5.24 -2.22 10.36
CA TYR A 112 -5.96 -1.13 9.71
C TYR A 112 -7.34 -0.88 10.34
N MET A 113 -8.11 -1.92 10.62
CA MET A 113 -9.47 -1.81 11.17
C MET A 113 -9.47 -1.32 12.62
N SER A 114 -8.49 -1.72 13.44
CA SER A 114 -8.39 -1.28 14.84
C SER A 114 -8.19 0.23 15.03
N ARG A 115 -7.90 0.96 13.94
CA ARG A 115 -7.62 2.40 13.93
C ARG A 115 -8.53 3.20 13.02
N LYS A 116 -9.55 2.57 12.42
CA LYS A 116 -10.58 3.25 11.62
C LYS A 116 -11.68 3.76 12.54
#